data_AF-A0A2W4PB30-F1
#
_entry.id   AF-A0A2W4PB30-F1
#
_cell.length_a   1.000
_cell.length_b   1.000
_cell.length_c   1.000
_cell.angle_alpha   90.00
_cell.angle_beta   90.00
_cell.angle_gamma   90.00
#
_symmetry.space_group_name_H-M   'P 1'
#
loop_
_entity.id
_entity.type
_entity.pdbx_description
1 polymer ?
#
loop_
_entity_poly.entity_id
_entity_poly.type
_entity_poly.pdbx_seq_one_letter_code
_entity_poly.pdbx_strand_id
1 'polypeptide(L)' 'GVLCQPFAEHDQRVHAGWLAYEAASNNTGVRYRACFHPGTQDRFNHDTMLRHDEAVAKRVWQRFIEFFNEHLRT' A
#
# COMPACT_ATOMS: atom_id res chain seq x y z
N GLY A 1 11.61 -6.80 -7.93
CA GLY A 1 10.78 -6.52 -6.76
C GLY A 1 9.36 -6.35 -7.20
N VAL A 2 8.41 -6.87 -6.42
CA VAL A 2 6.97 -6.73 -6.69
C VAL A 2 6.46 -5.51 -5.93
N LEU A 3 5.61 -4.69 -6.58
CA LEU A 3 5.02 -3.51 -5.95
C LEU A 3 4.16 -3.93 -4.75
N CYS A 4 4.41 -3.32 -3.60
CA CYS A 4 3.64 -3.51 -2.37
C CYS A 4 2.60 -2.40 -2.26
N GLN A 5 1.32 -2.75 -2.45
CA GLN A 5 0.21 -1.82 -2.32
C GLN A 5 -0.20 -1.72 -0.84
N PRO A 6 -0.09 -0.53 -0.22
CA PRO A 6 -0.37 -0.36 1.20
C PRO A 6 -1.87 -0.33 1.49
N PHE A 7 -2.30 -1.11 2.48
CA PHE A 7 -3.66 -1.12 3.01
C PHE A 7 -3.65 -0.82 4.50
N ALA A 8 -4.59 0.02 4.94
CA ALA A 8 -4.78 0.29 6.36
C ALA A 8 -5.67 -0.79 6.98
N GLU A 9 -5.35 -1.27 8.19
CA GLU A 9 -6.16 -2.31 8.85
C GLU A 9 -7.62 -1.88 9.05
N HIS A 10 -7.85 -0.62 9.39
CA HIS A 10 -9.18 -0.10 9.73
C HIS A 10 -9.84 0.69 8.59
N ASP A 11 -9.57 0.37 7.32
CA ASP A 11 -10.24 0.98 6.16
C ASP A 11 -11.25 0.02 5.50
N GLN A 12 -12.42 -0.12 6.15
CA GLN A 12 -13.47 -1.03 5.72
C GLN A 12 -14.03 -0.69 4.31
N ARG A 13 -14.05 0.59 3.94
CA ARG A 13 -14.54 1.03 2.62
C ARG A 13 -13.62 0.53 1.51
N VAL A 14 -12.31 0.63 1.70
CA VAL A 14 -11.33 0.11 0.74
C VAL A 14 -11.34 -1.42 0.74
N HIS A 15 -11.43 -2.05 1.90
CA HIS A 15 -11.49 -3.52 2.00
C HIS A 15 -12.70 -4.14 1.30
N ALA A 16 -13.85 -3.46 1.29
CA ALA A 16 -15.03 -3.92 0.56
C ALA A 16 -14.79 -4.11 -0.95
N GLY A 17 -13.89 -3.31 -1.54
CA GLY A 17 -13.51 -3.43 -2.96
C GLY A 17 -12.31 -4.33 -3.23
N TRP A 18 -11.55 -4.72 -2.20
CA TRP A 18 -10.28 -5.42 -2.35
C TRP A 18 -10.40 -6.75 -3.09
N LEU A 19 -11.36 -7.60 -2.71
CA LEU A 19 -11.50 -8.94 -3.30
C LEU A 19 -11.80 -8.89 -4.81
N ALA A 20 -12.63 -7.93 -5.24
CA ALA A 20 -12.93 -7.73 -6.66
C ALA A 20 -11.69 -7.23 -7.42
N TYR A 21 -10.91 -6.34 -6.81
CA TYR A 21 -9.64 -5.87 -7.38
C TYR A 21 -8.60 -6.99 -7.50
N GLU A 22 -8.48 -7.83 -6.47
CA GLU A 22 -7.56 -8.98 -6.47
C GLU A 22 -7.92 -10.00 -7.55
N ALA A 23 -9.20 -10.36 -7.66
CA ALA A 23 -9.68 -11.26 -8.69
C ALA A 23 -9.42 -10.71 -10.11
N ALA A 24 -9.68 -9.42 -10.33
CA ALA A 24 -9.42 -8.78 -11.63
C ALA A 24 -7.92 -8.73 -11.96
N SER A 25 -7.07 -8.41 -10.98
CA SER A 25 -5.63 -8.31 -11.16
C SER A 25 -4.99 -9.66 -11.50
N ASN A 26 -5.44 -10.74 -10.86
CA ASN A 26 -4.99 -12.11 -11.15
C ASN A 26 -5.25 -12.52 -12.61
N ASN A 27 -6.31 -12.00 -13.24
CA ASN A 27 -6.64 -12.31 -14.64
C ASN A 27 -5.79 -11.55 -15.67
N THR A 28 -5.00 -10.55 -15.24
CA THR A 28 -4.21 -9.68 -16.14
C THR A 28 -2.71 -9.94 -16.07
N GLY A 29 -2.25 -10.79 -15.15
CA GLY A 29 -0.83 -11.08 -14.96
C GLY A 29 -0.02 -9.95 -14.29
N VAL A 30 -0.69 -8.91 -13.79
CA VAL A 30 -0.06 -7.81 -13.05
C VAL A 30 0.50 -8.35 -11.73
N ARG A 31 1.81 -8.21 -11.52
CA ARG A 31 2.48 -8.63 -10.29
C ARG A 31 2.48 -7.50 -9.27
N TYR A 32 1.70 -7.68 -8.21
CA TYR A 32 1.67 -6.80 -7.04
C TYR A 32 1.42 -7.62 -5.78
N ARG A 33 1.58 -7.01 -4.60
CA ARG A 33 1.31 -7.61 -3.30
C ARG A 33 0.51 -6.63 -2.44
N ALA A 34 -0.60 -7.07 -1.84
CA ALA A 34 -1.21 -6.30 -0.76
C ALA A 34 -0.38 -6.38 0.52
N CYS A 35 -0.19 -5.22 1.15
CA CYS A 35 0.53 -5.06 2.39
C CYS A 35 -0.37 -4.37 3.41
N PHE A 36 -0.89 -5.15 4.36
CA PHE A 36 -1.72 -4.62 5.45
C PHE A 36 -0.87 -4.09 6.59
N HIS A 37 -1.24 -2.93 7.12
CA HIS A 37 -0.52 -2.24 8.19
C HIS A 37 -1.35 -2.20 9.48
N PRO A 38 -1.00 -3.00 10.51
CA PRO A 38 -1.76 -3.06 11.75
C PRO A 38 -1.87 -1.70 12.46
N GLY A 39 -3.00 -1.43 13.10
CA GLY A 39 -3.29 -0.22 13.87
C GLY A 39 -3.60 1.02 13.04
N THR A 40 -3.44 0.98 11.71
CA THR A 40 -3.61 2.15 10.85
C THR A 40 -5.06 2.36 10.41
N GLN A 41 -5.42 3.61 10.15
CA GLN A 41 -6.68 4.03 9.53
C GLN A 41 -6.43 4.59 8.12
N ASP A 42 -7.52 4.94 7.43
CA ASP A 42 -7.44 5.74 6.21
C ASP A 42 -6.51 6.94 6.38
N ARG A 43 -5.78 7.30 5.33
CA ARG A 43 -4.88 8.46 5.31
C ARG A 43 -3.71 8.40 6.32
N PHE A 44 -3.31 7.21 6.79
CA PHE A 44 -2.13 7.09 7.69
C PHE A 44 -0.83 7.68 7.12
N ASN A 45 -0.72 7.82 5.79
CA ASN A 45 0.44 8.39 5.12
C ASN A 45 0.36 9.93 4.92
N HIS A 46 -0.70 10.59 5.42
CA HIS A 46 -0.93 12.03 5.20
C HIS A 46 -0.53 12.85 6.42
N ASP A 47 0.66 13.45 6.39
CA ASP A 47 1.36 14.15 7.49
C ASP A 47 0.60 15.30 8.16
N THR A 48 -0.37 15.91 7.48
CA THR A 48 -1.22 16.98 8.03
C THR A 48 -2.56 16.51 8.61
N MET A 49 -2.84 15.20 8.61
CA MET A 49 -4.10 14.62 9.12
C MET A 49 -3.92 13.99 10.50
N LEU A 50 -4.96 14.02 11.35
CA LEU A 50 -4.95 13.42 12.69
C LEU A 50 -4.60 11.92 12.69
N ARG A 51 -4.88 11.22 11.59
CA ARG A 51 -4.69 9.76 11.46
C ARG A 51 -3.28 9.37 10.98
N HIS A 52 -2.37 10.34 10.81
CA HIS A 52 -1.01 10.07 10.37
C HIS A 52 -0.27 9.13 11.32
N ASP A 53 0.33 8.08 10.77
CA ASP A 53 1.25 7.18 11.47
C ASP A 53 2.64 7.31 10.83
N GLU A 54 3.50 8.12 11.45
CA GLU A 54 4.82 8.44 10.91
C GLU A 54 5.70 7.21 10.72
N ALA A 55 5.63 6.24 11.64
CA ALA A 55 6.47 5.06 11.59
C ALA A 55 6.07 4.14 10.42
N VAL A 56 4.76 3.96 10.21
CA VAL A 56 4.25 3.18 9.08
C VAL A 56 4.46 3.94 7.76
N ALA A 57 4.17 5.24 7.72
CA ALA A 57 4.35 6.08 6.53
C ALA A 57 5.80 6.05 6.03
N LYS A 58 6.79 6.24 6.91
CA LYS A 58 8.22 6.14 6.56
C LYS A 58 8.58 4.78 5.99
N ARG A 59 8.07 3.68 6.58
CA ARG A 59 8.32 2.33 6.09
C ARG A 59 7.72 2.10 4.70
N VAL A 60 6.50 2.56 4.48
CA VAL A 60 5.83 2.49 3.16
C VAL A 60 6.60 3.29 2.13
N TRP A 61 7.02 4.52 2.47
CA TRP A 61 7.79 5.37 1.56
C TRP A 61 9.13 4.76 1.18
N GLN A 62 9.84 4.19 2.16
CA GLN A 62 11.09 3.49 1.91
C GLN A 62 10.91 2.35 0.90
N ARG A 63 9.84 1.54 1.04
CA ARG A 63 9.55 0.46 0.09
C ARG A 63 9.27 0.97 -1.33
N PHE A 64 8.60 2.12 -1.47
CA PHE A 64 8.40 2.74 -2.78
C PHE A 64 9.73 3.19 -3.40
N ILE A 65 10.59 3.85 -2.62
CA ILE A 65 11.91 4.26 -3.10
C ILE A 65 12.76 3.04 -3.49
N GLU A 66 12.76 1.97 -2.69
CA GLU A 66 13.43 0.70 -3.02
C GLU A 66 12.92 0.12 -4.34
N PHE A 67 11.60 0.07 -4.53
CA PHE A 67 10.98 -0.38 -5.78
C PHE A 67 11.41 0.49 -6.98
N PHE A 68 11.33 1.81 -6.86
CA PHE A 68 11.72 2.71 -7.96
C PHE A 68 13.22 2.61 -8.26
N ASN A 69 14.07 2.44 -7.24
CA ASN A 69 15.50 2.26 -7.45
C ASN A 69 15.80 0.97 -8.22
N GLU A 70 15.03 -0.09 -8.00
CA GLU A 70 15.19 -1.35 -8.71
C GLU A 70 14.76 -1.26 -10.18
N HIS A 71 13.71 -0.48 -10.48
CA HIS A 71 13.07 -0.52 -11.80
C HIS A 71 13.33 0.70 -12.68
N LEU A 72 13.70 1.85 -12.11
CA LEU A 72 13.78 3.13 -12.83
C LEU A 72 15.16 3.80 -12.79
N ARG A 73 16.10 3.36 -11.94
CA ARG A 73 17.46 3.90 -11.95
C ARG A 73 18.25 3.26 -13.09
N THR A 74 18.52 4.04 -14.12
CA THR A 74 19.48 3.75 -15.21
C THR A 74 20.87 4.24 -14.86
#